data_AF-A0A1M2V2T6-F1
#
_entry.id   AF-A0A1M2V2T6-F1
#
_cell.length_a   1.000
_cell.length_b   1.000
_cell.length_c   1.000
_cell.angle_alpha   90.00
_cell.angle_beta   90.00
_cell.angle_gamma   90.00
#
_symmetry.space_group_name_H-M   'P 1'
#
loop_
_entity.id
_entity.type
_entity.pdbx_description
1 polymer ?
#
loop_
_entity_poly.entity_id
_entity_poly.type
_entity_poly.pdbx_seq_one_letter_code
_entity_poly.pdbx_strand_id
1 'polypeptide(L)'
;MSIEVAALAATQHQQTSAALGAPDEWLGHDYDVETPVYLLVYPSSASYGSPAYSPWSIAWPVGGATEQRMTAWRHLQVDACTYLVDSDDPPCFGYQGPFTKTAGSSAARRLFLFNATLTTRQTIEQLAKRACSGSDYGPAAVLQDGSKEWVKGVLDSMVASGLMSGVKRDMVVQLASAGTFNIQVVLKIR
;
A
#
# COMPACT_ATOMS: atom_id res chain seq x y z
N MET A 1 16.54 -31.41 -53.31
CA MET A 1 15.99 -30.08 -53.02
C MET A 1 14.64 -30.26 -52.36
N SER A 2 14.54 -29.87 -51.09
CA SER A 2 13.42 -29.15 -50.46
C SER A 2 13.55 -29.26 -48.94
N ILE A 3 13.57 -28.09 -48.31
CA ILE A 3 13.81 -27.78 -46.89
C ILE A 3 12.45 -27.41 -46.25
N GLU A 4 12.33 -27.65 -44.93
CA GLU A 4 11.28 -27.16 -44.00
C GLU A 4 9.85 -27.67 -44.29
N VAL A 5 9.07 -28.15 -43.32
CA VAL A 5 8.48 -27.41 -42.21
C VAL A 5 8.12 -28.42 -41.09
N ALA A 6 8.82 -28.37 -39.96
CA ALA A 6 8.44 -29.13 -38.76
C ALA A 6 8.88 -28.39 -37.48
N ALA A 7 8.43 -27.14 -37.34
CA ALA A 7 8.62 -26.39 -36.10
C ALA A 7 7.57 -25.26 -36.00
N LEU A 8 6.30 -25.58 -35.73
CA LEU A 8 5.30 -24.53 -35.43
C LEU A 8 4.06 -25.00 -34.65
N ALA A 9 4.11 -26.17 -33.99
CA ALA A 9 2.95 -26.70 -33.25
C ALA A 9 3.12 -26.76 -31.72
N ALA A 10 4.20 -26.18 -31.16
CA ALA A 10 4.48 -26.21 -29.72
C ALA A 10 4.49 -24.83 -29.04
N THR A 11 3.95 -23.79 -29.69
CA THR A 11 3.99 -22.41 -29.17
C THR A 11 2.59 -21.80 -29.07
N GLN A 12 1.59 -22.59 -28.65
CA GLN A 12 0.21 -22.11 -28.56
C GLN A 12 -0.54 -22.55 -27.28
N HIS A 13 0.19 -22.79 -26.18
CA HIS A 13 -0.42 -23.00 -24.86
C HIS A 13 0.24 -22.20 -23.73
N GLN A 14 0.91 -21.09 -24.04
CA GLN A 14 1.57 -20.26 -23.02
C GLN A 14 1.27 -18.77 -23.11
N GLN A 15 0.13 -18.40 -23.70
CA GLN A 15 -0.40 -17.05 -23.61
C GLN A 15 -1.90 -17.12 -23.35
N THR A 16 -2.25 -16.85 -22.08
CA THR A 16 -3.39 -16.07 -21.58
C THR A 16 -3.83 -16.59 -20.22
N SER A 17 -2.97 -16.40 -19.20
CA SER A 17 -3.42 -16.40 -17.80
C SER A 17 -2.68 -15.31 -17.01
N ALA A 18 -2.39 -14.19 -17.69
CA ALA A 18 -1.73 -13.00 -17.14
C ALA A 18 -2.47 -11.75 -17.64
N ALA A 19 -3.73 -11.58 -17.21
CA ALA A 19 -4.48 -10.32 -17.42
C ALA A 19 -5.77 -10.34 -16.59
N LEU A 20 -5.66 -10.50 -15.28
CA LEU A 20 -6.59 -9.79 -14.41
C LEU A 20 -5.74 -8.79 -13.66
N GLY A 21 -5.50 -7.67 -14.32
CA GLY A 21 -5.06 -6.45 -13.69
C GLY A 21 -5.90 -6.18 -12.45
N ALA A 22 -5.32 -5.52 -11.45
CA ALA A 22 -6.11 -5.05 -10.32
C ALA A 22 -7.33 -4.27 -10.85
N PRO A 23 -8.53 -4.38 -10.25
CA PRO A 23 -9.77 -3.79 -10.79
C PRO A 23 -9.72 -2.26 -10.99
N ASP A 24 -8.67 -1.62 -10.49
CA ASP A 24 -8.36 -0.20 -10.55
C ASP A 24 -7.16 0.14 -11.48
N GLU A 25 -6.63 -0.80 -12.25
CA GLU A 25 -5.47 -0.57 -13.12
C GLU A 25 -5.74 0.51 -14.19
N TRP A 26 -7.01 0.67 -14.58
CA TRP A 26 -7.46 1.76 -15.46
C TRP A 26 -7.28 3.17 -14.84
N LEU A 27 -7.20 3.29 -13.52
CA LEU A 27 -6.96 4.57 -12.82
C LEU A 27 -5.47 4.95 -12.79
N GLY A 28 -4.57 4.01 -13.01
CA GLY A 28 -3.14 4.28 -13.00
C GLY A 28 -2.31 3.00 -13.09
N HIS A 29 -1.78 2.74 -14.29
CA HIS A 29 -0.81 1.67 -14.51
C HIS A 29 0.47 1.92 -13.69
N ASP A 30 0.99 0.86 -13.08
CA ASP A 30 2.24 0.91 -12.32
C ASP A 30 3.42 0.62 -13.24
N TYR A 31 4.03 1.68 -13.76
CA TYR A 31 5.11 1.58 -14.74
C TYR A 31 6.41 1.07 -14.10
N ASP A 32 7.21 0.34 -14.85
CA ASP A 32 8.55 -0.10 -14.42
C ASP A 32 9.57 1.05 -14.44
N VAL A 33 9.37 1.98 -13.53
CA VAL A 33 10.24 3.10 -13.22
C VAL A 33 10.51 3.11 -11.72
N GLU A 34 11.71 3.53 -11.36
CA GLU A 34 12.08 3.71 -9.96
C GLU A 34 11.15 4.76 -9.33
N THR A 35 10.42 4.36 -8.29
CA THR A 35 9.34 5.16 -7.71
C THR A 35 9.48 5.21 -6.20
N PRO A 36 9.35 6.39 -5.57
CA PRO A 36 9.45 6.51 -4.12
C PRO A 36 8.26 5.86 -3.41
N VAL A 37 8.55 5.02 -2.43
CA VAL A 37 7.56 4.39 -1.55
C VAL A 37 7.53 5.14 -0.21
N TYR A 38 6.33 5.41 0.27
CA TYR A 38 6.09 6.17 1.49
C TYR A 38 5.24 5.39 2.49
N LEU A 39 5.47 5.65 3.77
CA LEU A 39 4.46 5.49 4.80
C LEU A 39 3.63 6.78 4.87
N LEU A 40 2.33 6.68 4.63
CA LEU A 40 1.38 7.77 4.81
C LEU A 40 0.72 7.66 6.17
N VAL A 41 0.74 8.75 6.92
CA VAL A 41 0.04 8.89 8.20
C VAL A 41 -1.06 9.93 8.02
N TYR A 42 -2.30 9.49 8.06
CA TYR A 42 -3.45 10.36 7.89
C TYR A 42 -3.77 11.09 9.20
N PRO A 43 -4.25 12.34 9.14
CA PRO A 43 -4.68 13.06 10.32
C PRO A 43 -5.80 12.29 11.00
N SER A 44 -5.88 12.42 12.32
CA SER A 44 -6.96 11.77 13.02
C SER A 44 -8.30 12.38 12.62
N SER A 45 -9.20 11.58 12.09
CA SER A 45 -10.59 11.97 11.88
C SER A 45 -11.40 11.59 13.10
N ALA A 46 -11.74 12.56 13.94
CA ALA A 46 -12.77 12.39 14.96
C ALA A 46 -14.15 12.39 14.28
N SER A 47 -14.54 11.26 13.71
CA SER A 47 -15.88 11.08 13.15
C SER A 47 -16.76 10.39 14.20
N TYR A 48 -17.89 11.01 14.51
CA TYR A 48 -19.03 10.52 15.30
C TYR A 48 -18.71 9.42 16.33
N GLY A 49 -18.31 9.82 17.54
CA GLY A 49 -18.24 8.92 18.70
C GLY A 49 -17.11 7.89 18.70
N SER A 50 -16.36 7.77 17.60
CA SER A 50 -15.14 6.95 17.58
C SER A 50 -13.95 7.76 18.10
N PRO A 51 -13.12 7.17 18.99
CA PRO A 51 -11.84 7.77 19.36
C PRO A 51 -10.99 8.03 18.10
N ALA A 52 -10.12 9.03 18.22
CA ALA A 52 -9.21 9.54 17.22
C ALA A 52 -8.53 8.44 16.36
N TYR A 53 -9.14 8.06 15.24
CA TYR A 53 -8.58 7.09 14.30
C TYR A 53 -7.66 7.80 13.31
N SER A 54 -6.40 7.36 13.21
CA SER A 54 -5.39 7.88 12.30
C SER A 54 -4.87 6.72 11.46
N PRO A 55 -5.42 6.48 10.25
CA PRO A 55 -5.01 5.36 9.44
C PRO A 55 -3.57 5.52 8.97
N TRP A 56 -2.88 4.39 8.83
CA TRP A 56 -1.57 4.30 8.20
C TRP A 56 -1.73 3.52 6.89
N SER A 57 -1.00 3.93 5.85
CA SER A 57 -0.94 3.17 4.59
C SER A 57 0.47 3.21 3.99
N ILE A 58 0.91 2.13 3.36
CA ILE A 58 2.07 2.17 2.47
C ILE A 58 1.59 2.60 1.09
N ALA A 59 2.25 3.55 0.45
CA ALA A 59 1.78 4.06 -0.84
C ALA A 59 2.90 4.56 -1.74
N TRP A 60 2.64 4.56 -3.04
CA TRP A 60 3.50 5.12 -4.08
C TRP A 60 2.68 5.75 -5.20
N PRO A 61 3.22 6.75 -5.91
CA PRO A 61 2.56 7.34 -7.06
C PRO A 61 2.56 6.39 -8.27
N VAL A 62 1.49 6.41 -9.07
CA VAL A 62 1.27 5.59 -10.27
C VAL A 62 0.60 6.41 -11.39
N GLY A 63 0.44 5.82 -12.57
CA GLY A 63 -0.27 6.46 -13.70
C GLY A 63 0.62 7.30 -14.62
N GLY A 64 1.93 7.28 -14.44
CA GLY A 64 2.87 7.92 -15.36
C GLY A 64 4.27 7.32 -15.29
N ALA A 65 4.97 7.31 -16.43
CA ALA A 65 6.36 6.88 -16.53
C ALA A 65 7.36 7.92 -15.98
N THR A 66 6.89 9.09 -15.54
CA THR A 66 7.70 10.14 -14.90
C THR A 66 6.93 10.70 -13.71
N GLU A 67 7.65 11.21 -12.70
CA GLU A 67 7.05 11.79 -11.48
C GLU A 67 6.02 12.90 -11.81
N GLN A 68 6.31 13.72 -12.83
CA GLN A 68 5.42 14.80 -13.28
C GLN A 68 4.12 14.30 -13.93
N ARG A 69 4.12 13.04 -14.41
CA ARG A 69 2.97 12.41 -15.06
C ARG A 69 2.23 11.44 -14.14
N MET A 70 2.71 11.22 -12.91
CA MET A 70 2.03 10.36 -11.96
C MET A 70 0.78 11.09 -11.41
N THR A 71 -0.39 10.63 -11.83
CA THR A 71 -1.70 11.27 -11.53
C THR A 71 -2.48 10.57 -10.42
N ALA A 72 -2.00 9.42 -9.95
CA ALA A 72 -2.68 8.61 -8.95
C ALA A 72 -1.70 8.05 -7.91
N TRP A 73 -2.25 7.48 -6.85
CA TRP A 73 -1.51 6.83 -5.77
C TRP A 73 -2.06 5.43 -5.56
N ARG A 74 -1.16 4.45 -5.56
CA ARG A 74 -1.42 3.07 -5.16
C ARG A 74 -1.23 2.98 -3.66
N HIS A 75 -2.21 2.44 -2.96
CA HIS A 75 -2.23 2.36 -1.50
C HIS A 75 -2.43 0.93 -1.02
N LEU A 76 -1.69 0.58 0.03
CA LEU A 76 -1.86 -0.63 0.81
C LEU A 76 -2.32 -0.22 2.21
N GLN A 77 -3.58 -0.49 2.53
CA GLN A 77 -4.20 -0.15 3.80
C GLN A 77 -5.18 -1.24 4.20
N VAL A 78 -5.42 -1.41 5.50
CA VAL A 78 -6.57 -2.16 5.99
C VAL A 78 -7.68 -1.19 6.35
N ASP A 79 -8.91 -1.56 5.99
CA ASP A 79 -10.10 -0.80 6.32
C ASP A 79 -10.92 -1.57 7.35
N ALA A 80 -11.68 -0.85 8.18
CA ALA A 80 -12.62 -1.47 9.09
C ALA A 80 -13.74 -2.12 8.28
N CYS A 81 -13.91 -3.44 8.44
CA CYS A 81 -15.04 -4.17 7.90
C CYS A 81 -16.29 -3.72 8.65
N THR A 82 -17.22 -3.10 7.95
CA THR A 82 -18.58 -2.87 8.45
C THR A 82 -19.43 -4.04 7.99
N TYR A 83 -19.94 -4.83 8.95
CA TYR A 83 -20.94 -5.83 8.62
C TYR A 83 -22.24 -5.10 8.27
N LEU A 84 -22.83 -5.44 7.11
CA LEU A 84 -24.08 -4.83 6.63
C LEU A 84 -25.32 -5.27 7.42
N VAL A 85 -25.15 -6.27 8.29
CA VAL A 85 -26.15 -6.77 9.23
C VAL A 85 -25.62 -6.42 10.61
N ASP A 86 -26.49 -5.91 11.50
CA ASP A 86 -26.19 -5.75 12.93
C ASP A 86 -25.74 -7.11 13.47
N SER A 87 -24.45 -7.35 13.45
CA SER A 87 -23.83 -8.48 14.10
C SER A 87 -23.24 -7.94 15.39
N ASP A 88 -23.47 -8.67 16.49
CA ASP A 88 -22.82 -8.40 17.76
C ASP A 88 -21.30 -8.67 17.69
N ASP A 89 -20.77 -8.97 16.50
CA ASP A 89 -19.36 -9.19 16.31
C ASP A 89 -18.62 -7.84 16.42
N PRO A 90 -17.44 -7.86 17.05
CA PRO A 90 -16.51 -6.74 16.97
C PRO A 90 -16.28 -6.33 15.50
N PRO A 91 -16.05 -5.04 15.21
CA PRO A 91 -15.47 -4.67 13.93
C PRO A 91 -14.16 -5.44 13.74
N CYS A 92 -13.89 -5.89 12.52
CA CYS A 92 -12.62 -6.50 12.13
C CYS A 92 -11.92 -5.61 11.09
N PHE A 93 -10.59 -5.67 10.99
CA PHE A 93 -9.86 -4.99 9.90
C PHE A 93 -9.52 -6.00 8.81
N GLY A 94 -9.76 -5.61 7.56
CA GLY A 94 -9.47 -6.45 6.39
C GLY A 94 -8.60 -5.73 5.36
N TYR A 95 -7.61 -6.42 4.82
CA TYR A 95 -6.89 -5.98 3.62
C TYR A 95 -7.63 -6.51 2.40
N GLN A 96 -8.23 -5.61 1.63
CA GLN A 96 -8.99 -5.93 0.41
C GLN A 96 -8.11 -5.96 -0.85
N GLY A 97 -6.79 -5.85 -0.69
CA GLY A 97 -5.85 -5.67 -1.79
C GLY A 97 -5.44 -4.21 -1.99
N PRO A 98 -4.52 -3.97 -2.94
CA PRO A 98 -4.12 -2.61 -3.28
C PRO A 98 -5.29 -1.85 -3.92
N PHE A 99 -5.41 -0.56 -3.63
CA PHE A 99 -6.39 0.31 -4.29
C PHE A 99 -5.73 1.62 -4.73
N THR A 100 -6.28 2.23 -5.79
CA THR A 100 -5.73 3.41 -6.44
C THR A 100 -6.66 4.61 -6.27
N LYS A 101 -6.10 5.75 -5.86
CA LYS A 101 -6.82 7.03 -5.70
C LYS A 101 -6.16 8.11 -6.55
N THR A 102 -6.97 8.91 -7.24
CA THR A 102 -6.54 10.08 -8.04
C THR A 102 -6.37 11.33 -7.20
N ALA A 103 -7.13 11.46 -6.10
CA ALA A 103 -6.88 12.47 -5.09
C ALA A 103 -5.58 12.12 -4.36
N GLY A 104 -4.58 13.00 -4.48
CA GLY A 104 -3.29 12.79 -3.82
C GLY A 104 -3.43 12.70 -2.30
N SER A 105 -2.40 12.17 -1.65
CA SER A 105 -2.24 12.11 -0.19
C SER A 105 -2.08 13.48 0.49
N SER A 106 -2.72 14.54 -0.02
CA SER A 106 -2.49 15.94 0.36
C SER A 106 -2.77 16.23 1.84
N ALA A 107 -3.66 15.47 2.47
CA ALA A 107 -3.91 15.54 3.90
C ALA A 107 -2.96 14.68 4.74
N ALA A 108 -2.29 13.67 4.15
CA ALA A 108 -1.45 12.72 4.88
C ALA A 108 0.00 13.20 4.97
N ARG A 109 0.62 12.97 6.13
CA ARG A 109 2.06 13.14 6.28
C ARG A 109 2.78 11.99 5.58
N ARG A 110 3.73 12.32 4.71
CA ARG A 110 4.51 11.36 3.92
C ARG A 110 5.87 11.12 4.58
N LEU A 111 6.15 9.87 4.93
CA LEU A 111 7.43 9.45 5.48
C LEU A 111 8.11 8.54 4.44
N PHE A 112 9.19 9.02 3.84
CA PHE A 112 9.91 8.29 2.80
C PHE A 112 10.52 7.00 3.35
N LEU A 113 10.23 5.88 2.69
CA LEU A 113 10.82 4.59 2.99
C LEU A 113 12.08 4.39 2.15
N PHE A 114 11.93 4.26 0.84
CA PHE A 114 13.00 4.05 -0.13
C PHE A 114 12.42 4.16 -1.56
N ASN A 115 13.28 4.14 -2.56
CA ASN A 115 12.87 4.01 -3.95
C ASN A 115 12.78 2.55 -4.37
N ALA A 116 11.69 2.17 -5.03
CA ALA A 116 11.42 0.79 -5.42
C ALA A 116 11.27 0.67 -6.94
N THR A 117 11.71 -0.47 -7.51
CA THR A 117 11.35 -0.90 -8.87
C THR A 117 9.96 -1.53 -8.88
N LEU A 118 9.39 -1.82 -10.06
CA LEU A 118 8.09 -2.50 -10.15
C LEU A 118 8.10 -3.84 -9.42
N THR A 119 9.14 -4.66 -9.61
CA THR A 119 9.30 -5.95 -8.93
C THR A 119 9.31 -5.81 -7.41
N THR A 120 9.99 -4.78 -6.89
CA THR A 120 10.00 -4.50 -5.45
C THR A 120 8.62 -4.08 -4.97
N ARG A 121 7.89 -3.24 -5.70
CA ARG A 121 6.52 -2.82 -5.33
C ARG A 121 5.53 -3.98 -5.34
N GLN A 122 5.59 -4.85 -6.35
CA GLN A 122 4.83 -6.10 -6.39
C GLN A 122 5.16 -7.02 -5.20
N THR A 123 6.44 -7.07 -4.80
CA THR A 123 6.84 -7.83 -3.60
C THR A 123 6.20 -7.26 -2.34
N ILE A 124 6.16 -5.93 -2.18
CA ILE A 124 5.48 -5.28 -1.05
C ILE A 124 3.99 -5.63 -1.03
N GLU A 125 3.30 -5.65 -2.18
CA GLU A 125 1.89 -6.07 -2.25
C GLU A 125 1.69 -7.51 -1.80
N GLN A 126 2.59 -8.43 -2.15
CA GLN A 126 2.55 -9.83 -1.71
C GLN A 126 2.80 -9.94 -0.20
N LEU A 127 3.73 -9.16 0.36
CA LEU A 127 3.96 -9.12 1.80
C LEU A 127 2.74 -8.57 2.55
N ALA A 128 2.10 -7.52 2.02
CA ALA A 128 0.86 -6.97 2.57
C ALA A 128 -0.28 -7.99 2.60
N LYS A 129 -0.44 -8.77 1.53
CA LYS A 129 -1.43 -9.87 1.47
C LYS A 129 -1.17 -10.94 2.54
N ARG A 130 0.09 -11.30 2.77
CA ARG A 130 0.48 -12.31 3.78
C ARG A 130 0.31 -11.81 5.20
N ALA A 131 0.53 -10.52 5.47
CA ALA A 131 0.34 -9.93 6.80
C ALA A 131 -1.10 -10.12 7.33
N CYS A 132 -2.10 -10.13 6.44
CA CYS A 132 -3.48 -10.45 6.81
C CYS A 132 -3.77 -11.94 7.02
N SER A 133 -2.92 -12.84 6.52
CA SER A 133 -3.12 -14.30 6.69
C SER A 133 -2.64 -14.82 8.04
N GLY A 134 -1.86 -14.01 8.78
CA GLY A 134 -1.25 -14.40 10.06
C GLY A 134 -1.98 -13.91 11.32
N SER A 135 -3.08 -13.16 11.17
CA SER A 135 -3.81 -12.60 12.31
C SER A 135 -5.30 -12.67 12.08
N ASP A 136 -5.94 -13.63 12.74
CA ASP A 136 -7.24 -13.38 13.37
C ASP A 136 -7.03 -12.15 14.28
N TYR A 137 -7.25 -10.94 13.76
CA TYR A 137 -7.40 -9.76 14.59
C TYR A 137 -8.69 -9.96 15.39
N GLY A 138 -8.58 -10.72 16.48
CA GLY A 138 -9.69 -11.10 17.31
C GLY A 138 -10.39 -9.88 17.92
N PRO A 139 -11.61 -10.07 18.47
CA PRO A 139 -12.52 -9.01 18.90
C PRO A 139 -11.97 -7.86 19.72
N ALA A 140 -10.89 -8.07 20.47
CA ALA A 140 -10.52 -7.22 21.58
C ALA A 140 -9.41 -6.19 21.27
N ALA A 141 -8.69 -6.29 20.14
CA ALA A 141 -7.56 -5.39 19.81
C ALA A 141 -7.92 -4.27 18.82
N VAL A 142 -9.19 -4.15 18.43
CA VAL A 142 -9.56 -3.69 17.08
C VAL A 142 -10.12 -2.26 16.98
N LEU A 143 -10.19 -1.46 18.03
CA LEU A 143 -10.93 -0.19 17.89
C LEU A 143 -10.10 1.08 17.59
N GLN A 144 -8.76 1.07 17.68
CA GLN A 144 -7.99 2.30 17.41
C GLN A 144 -6.71 2.12 16.57
N ASP A 145 -5.98 1.01 16.72
CA ASP A 145 -4.63 0.87 16.17
C ASP A 145 -4.44 -0.25 15.14
N GLY A 146 -5.51 -0.96 14.76
CA GLY A 146 -5.38 -2.13 13.87
C GLY A 146 -4.71 -1.82 12.52
N SER A 147 -4.96 -0.64 11.94
CA SER A 147 -4.24 -0.21 10.73
C SER A 147 -2.75 0.03 10.98
N LYS A 148 -2.38 0.55 12.16
CA LYS A 148 -0.99 0.82 12.50
C LYS A 148 -0.24 -0.48 12.74
N GLU A 149 -0.83 -1.40 13.49
CA GLU A 149 -0.23 -2.72 13.76
C GLU A 149 -0.09 -3.56 12.49
N TRP A 150 -1.10 -3.54 11.62
CA TRP A 150 -0.99 -4.19 10.31
C TRP A 150 0.17 -3.61 9.49
N VAL A 151 0.25 -2.28 9.36
CA VAL A 151 1.35 -1.64 8.63
C VAL A 151 2.71 -1.97 9.26
N LYS A 152 2.83 -1.97 10.59
CA LYS A 152 4.07 -2.39 11.28
C LYS A 152 4.46 -3.81 10.91
N GLY A 153 3.51 -4.75 10.87
CA GLY A 153 3.74 -6.12 10.43
C GLY A 153 4.21 -6.23 8.97
N VAL A 154 3.68 -5.39 8.08
CA VAL A 154 4.17 -5.29 6.69
C VAL A 154 5.61 -4.77 6.66
N LEU A 155 5.91 -3.70 7.41
CA LEU A 155 7.27 -3.16 7.49
C LEU A 155 8.27 -4.18 8.05
N ASP A 156 7.87 -4.98 9.04
CA ASP A 156 8.70 -6.07 9.58
C ASP A 156 8.97 -7.14 8.53
N SER A 157 7.95 -7.49 7.75
CA SER A 157 8.09 -8.43 6.63
C SER A 157 9.01 -7.88 5.54
N MET A 158 9.00 -6.57 5.30
CA MET A 158 9.91 -5.89 4.38
C MET A 158 11.36 -5.91 4.88
N VAL A 159 11.58 -5.72 6.19
CA VAL A 159 12.91 -5.87 6.80
C VAL A 159 13.41 -7.31 6.67
N ALA A 160 12.56 -8.29 7.01
CA ALA A 160 12.90 -9.71 6.91
C ALA A 160 13.21 -10.15 5.47
N SER A 161 12.59 -9.50 4.48
CA SER A 161 12.84 -9.74 3.05
C SER A 161 14.02 -8.95 2.48
N GLY A 162 14.72 -8.15 3.31
CA GLY A 162 15.86 -7.34 2.89
C GLY A 162 15.51 -6.10 2.06
N LEU A 163 14.22 -5.70 2.00
CA LEU A 163 13.79 -4.52 1.24
C LEU A 163 14.15 -3.20 1.94
N MET A 164 14.32 -3.23 3.27
CA MET A 164 14.78 -2.09 4.06
C MET A 164 15.53 -2.54 5.32
N SER A 165 16.29 -1.64 5.93
CA SER A 165 16.94 -1.92 7.21
C SER A 165 15.98 -1.77 8.40
N GLY A 166 16.22 -2.55 9.47
CA GLY A 166 15.49 -2.40 10.73
C GLY A 166 15.60 -0.98 11.31
N VAL A 167 16.78 -0.36 11.22
CA VAL A 167 17.01 1.04 11.64
C VAL A 167 16.08 2.01 10.92
N LYS A 168 15.92 1.87 9.60
CA LYS A 168 15.02 2.73 8.81
C LYS A 168 13.56 2.50 9.20
N ARG A 169 13.15 1.24 9.39
CA ARG A 169 11.82 0.87 9.88
C ARG A 169 11.52 1.53 11.21
N ASP A 170 12.40 1.39 12.19
CA ASP A 170 12.21 1.91 13.55
C ASP A 170 12.12 3.43 13.57
N MET A 171 13.01 4.11 12.85
CA MET A 171 12.97 5.56 12.69
C MET A 171 11.64 6.04 12.10
N VAL A 172 11.16 5.39 11.03
CA VAL A 172 9.91 5.78 10.37
C VAL A 172 8.71 5.52 11.29
N VAL A 173 8.67 4.39 12.00
CA VAL A 173 7.59 4.07 12.96
C VAL A 173 7.58 5.07 14.12
N GLN A 174 8.74 5.46 14.63
CA GLN A 174 8.85 6.48 15.67
C GLN A 174 8.33 7.84 15.18
N LEU A 175 8.79 8.29 14.00
CA LEU A 175 8.30 9.53 13.40
C LEU A 175 6.80 9.50 13.16
N ALA A 176 6.28 8.37 12.64
CA ALA A 176 4.87 8.15 12.38
C ALA A 176 4.02 8.26 13.65
N SER A 177 4.52 7.71 14.77
CA SER A 177 3.84 7.67 16.05
C SER A 177 3.88 9.00 16.81
N ALA A 178 4.86 9.87 16.53
CA ALA A 178 5.08 11.11 17.29
C ALA A 178 3.96 12.19 17.15
N GLY A 179 2.90 11.95 16.36
CA GLY A 179 1.68 12.76 16.37
C GLY A 179 1.78 14.21 15.86
N THR A 180 2.96 14.80 15.71
CA THR A 180 3.10 16.22 15.35
C THR A 180 2.96 16.45 13.85
N PHE A 181 1.81 17.00 13.44
CA PHE A 181 1.64 17.70 12.16
C PHE A 181 2.21 19.12 12.31
N ASN A 182 3.52 19.28 12.29
CA ASN A 182 4.10 20.60 12.07
C ASN A 182 4.02 20.88 10.56
N ILE A 183 2.91 21.51 10.14
CA ILE A 183 2.84 22.13 8.82
C ILE A 183 3.76 23.36 8.89
N GLN A 184 5.06 23.16 8.68
CA GLN A 184 5.90 24.29 8.31
C GLN A 184 5.52 24.69 6.89
N VAL A 185 4.60 25.64 6.81
CA VAL A 185 4.42 26.50 5.65
C VAL A 185 5.77 27.18 5.44
N VAL A 186 6.55 26.69 4.48
CA VAL A 186 7.70 27.44 3.97
C VAL A 186 7.15 28.62 3.18
N LEU A 187 6.82 29.68 3.91
CA LEU A 187 6.71 31.04 3.37
C LEU A 187 8.10 31.41 2.86
N LYS A 188 8.35 31.15 1.57
CA LYS A 188 9.39 31.86 0.83
C LYS A 188 8.95 33.32 0.72
N ILE A 189 9.36 34.13 1.69
CA ILE A 189 9.40 35.59 1.52
C ILE A 189 10.54 35.85 0.51
N ARG A 190 10.18 36.44 -0.62
CA ARG A 190 11.13 37.02 -1.58
C ARG A 190 11.60 38.38 -1.07
#